data_AF-A0A1F8MJ15-F1
#
_entry.id   AF-A0A1F8MJ15-F1
#
_cell.length_a   1.000
_cell.length_b   1.000
_cell.length_c   1.000
_cell.angle_alpha   90.00
_cell.angle_beta   90.00
_cell.angle_gamma   90.00
#
_symmetry.space_group_name_H-M   'P 1'
#
loop_
_entity.id
_entity.type
_entity.pdbx_description
1 polymer ?
#
loop_
_entity_poly.entity_id
_entity_poly.type
_entity_poly.pdbx_seq_one_letter_code
_entity_poly.pdbx_strand_id
1 'polypeptide(L)'
;MTKPVVALVGRPNVGKSTLFNRLAGERLAVVDEIPGTTRDRLVMEAEWSGRVFDIVDTGGIDPTQTGLGRGQKPLSIGSADFIEQIRAQAEIAIRDSDAVLFLTDAESGVTPADYEVAQILRKSQHEVDGHASPPVLLVVNKCENEARRMAAMEFYELGLGEPYPISALHGTGTGDMLDALVDTFRKEGEEVEDDSVKIAIVGKPNAGKSSLLNQLLGEERAIVSPIAGTTRDAIDTRLIFSDVPVVLIDTAGIRRRGHITPGVEQYSVLRALQAIERSDVVLLILDATAGLTAQDAHIAGFILDAWKSAVVLVNKWDAVEKDTHTMA
;
A
#
# COMPACT_ATOMS: atom_id res chain seq x y z
N MET A 1 6.15 -13.76 9.02
CA MET A 1 5.74 -12.46 9.58
C MET A 1 5.63 -11.43 8.46
N THR A 2 4.68 -10.50 8.56
CA THR A 2 4.36 -9.54 7.50
C THR A 2 5.08 -8.23 7.75
N LYS A 3 5.76 -7.69 6.75
CA LYS A 3 6.52 -6.46 6.92
C LYS A 3 5.55 -5.28 7.11
N PRO A 4 5.80 -4.35 8.05
CA PRO A 4 5.01 -3.13 8.15
C PRO A 4 5.10 -2.31 6.87
N VAL A 5 3.99 -1.70 6.46
CA VAL A 5 3.94 -0.79 5.31
C VAL A 5 3.84 0.65 5.79
N VAL A 6 4.71 1.52 5.28
CA VAL A 6 4.81 2.94 5.63
C VAL A 6 4.50 3.80 4.41
N ALA A 7 3.46 4.63 4.48
CA ALA A 7 3.07 5.50 3.38
C ALA A 7 3.60 6.94 3.55
N LEU A 8 4.23 7.47 2.50
CA LEU A 8 4.63 8.88 2.40
C LEU A 8 3.49 9.71 1.81
N VAL A 9 2.90 10.59 2.61
CA VAL A 9 1.79 11.47 2.20
C VAL A 9 2.24 12.92 2.26
N GLY A 10 1.72 13.77 1.38
CA GLY A 10 1.95 15.21 1.42
C GLY A 10 1.75 15.87 0.07
N ARG A 11 1.64 17.20 0.03
CA ARG A 11 1.52 17.94 -1.23
C ARG A 11 2.75 17.71 -2.14
N PRO A 12 2.68 17.97 -3.45
CA PRO A 12 3.83 17.89 -4.33
C PRO A 12 4.99 18.79 -3.90
N ASN A 13 6.21 18.42 -4.29
CA ASN A 13 7.44 19.18 -4.09
C ASN A 13 7.88 19.39 -2.62
N VAL A 14 7.23 18.75 -1.64
CA VAL A 14 7.71 18.70 -0.24
C VAL A 14 8.91 17.75 -0.03
N GLY A 15 9.32 17.03 -1.07
CA GLY A 15 10.48 16.13 -1.03
C GLY A 15 10.18 14.67 -0.66
N LYS A 16 8.94 14.20 -0.87
CA LYS A 16 8.56 12.77 -0.69
C LYS A 16 9.51 11.83 -1.42
N SER A 17 9.69 12.01 -2.72
CA SER A 17 10.56 11.14 -3.52
C SER A 17 12.03 11.23 -3.11
N THR A 18 12.48 12.38 -2.57
CA THR A 18 13.83 12.51 -2.02
C THR A 18 13.99 11.64 -0.77
N LEU A 19 13.03 11.69 0.16
CA LEU A 19 13.03 10.84 1.35
C LEU A 19 12.90 9.35 0.98
N PHE A 20 11.98 9.03 0.08
CA PHE A 20 11.76 7.68 -0.45
C PHE A 20 13.04 7.05 -1.00
N ASN A 21 13.74 7.74 -1.90
CA ASN A 21 15.00 7.24 -2.47
C ASN A 21 16.12 7.14 -1.42
N ARG A 22 16.14 8.04 -0.43
CA ARG A 22 17.11 7.99 0.66
C ARG A 22 16.92 6.73 1.50
N LEU A 23 15.69 6.46 1.94
CA LEU A 23 15.39 5.33 2.83
C LEU A 23 15.61 3.98 2.14
N ALA A 24 15.39 3.89 0.82
CA ALA A 24 15.71 2.68 0.07
C ALA A 24 17.21 2.49 -0.22
N GLY A 25 17.97 3.59 -0.31
CA GLY A 25 19.37 3.57 -0.72
C GLY A 25 20.35 3.02 0.33
N GLU A 26 19.90 2.75 1.56
CA GLU A 26 20.74 2.18 2.62
C GLU A 26 20.97 0.66 2.45
N ARG A 27 20.21 -0.02 1.58
CA ARG A 27 20.51 -1.38 1.06
C ARG A 27 21.09 -1.30 -0.37
N LEU A 28 22.37 -1.01 -0.49
CA LEU A 28 23.14 -1.34 -1.71
C LEU A 28 23.77 -2.73 -1.55
N ALA A 29 23.06 -3.78 -1.96
CA ALA A 29 23.69 -5.06 -2.32
C ALA A 29 22.82 -5.84 -3.32
N VAL A 30 23.36 -5.99 -4.53
CA VAL A 30 22.90 -6.80 -5.67
C VAL A 30 21.84 -6.15 -6.57
N VAL A 31 22.35 -5.44 -7.59
CA VAL A 31 21.60 -5.10 -8.80
C VAL A 31 21.55 -6.34 -9.67
N ASP A 32 20.36 -6.93 -9.83
CA ASP A 32 20.11 -7.83 -10.97
C ASP A 32 19.76 -6.96 -12.19
N GLU A 33 20.64 -6.97 -13.19
CA GLU A 33 20.49 -6.24 -14.45
C GLU A 33 19.55 -6.99 -15.38
N ILE A 34 18.23 -6.78 -15.22
CA ILE A 34 17.27 -7.07 -16.30
C ILE A 34 16.81 -5.73 -16.90
N PRO A 35 17.31 -5.34 -18.10
CA PRO A 35 16.88 -4.14 -18.79
C PRO A 35 15.43 -4.28 -19.29
N GLY A 36 14.51 -3.48 -18.76
CA GLY A 36 13.11 -3.43 -19.25
C GLY A 36 12.05 -2.92 -18.27
N THR A 37 12.37 -2.75 -16.99
CA THR A 37 11.42 -2.40 -15.91
C THR A 37 11.43 -0.89 -15.59
N THR A 38 11.25 -0.05 -16.60
CA THR A 38 11.15 1.40 -16.37
C THR A 38 9.90 1.76 -15.55
N ARG A 39 10.15 2.25 -14.31
CA ARG A 39 9.40 3.32 -13.61
C ARG A 39 8.13 3.03 -12.78
N ASP A 40 7.95 1.83 -12.25
CA ASP A 40 6.95 1.62 -11.16
C ASP A 40 7.62 1.53 -9.79
N ARG A 41 8.26 2.63 -9.35
CA ARG A 41 8.92 2.76 -8.04
C ARG A 41 7.92 3.01 -6.90
N LEU A 42 6.89 2.17 -6.79
CA LEU A 42 5.77 2.43 -5.90
C LEU A 42 6.02 1.93 -4.47
N VAL A 43 6.88 0.91 -4.32
CA VAL A 43 7.23 0.30 -3.04
C VAL A 43 8.73 0.01 -3.04
N MET A 44 9.39 0.27 -1.92
CA MET A 44 10.78 -0.15 -1.69
C MET A 44 10.92 -0.66 -0.26
N GLU A 45 11.84 -1.58 -0.03
CA GLU A 45 12.15 -2.06 1.31
C GLU A 45 13.16 -1.11 1.98
N ALA A 46 12.94 -0.81 3.25
CA ALA A 46 13.84 -0.05 4.11
C ALA A 46 14.12 -0.83 5.40
N GLU A 47 15.26 -0.54 6.03
CA GLU A 47 15.64 -1.13 7.31
C GLU A 47 16.14 -0.03 8.24
N TRP A 48 15.68 -0.06 9.49
CA TRP A 48 16.20 0.81 10.53
C TRP A 48 16.25 0.07 11.86
N SER A 49 17.40 0.12 12.54
CA SER A 49 17.60 -0.53 13.84
C SER A 49 17.20 -2.02 13.84
N GLY A 50 17.48 -2.74 12.76
CA GLY A 50 17.14 -4.15 12.59
C GLY A 50 15.67 -4.44 12.26
N ARG A 51 14.83 -3.40 12.12
CA ARG A 51 13.43 -3.53 11.69
C ARG A 51 13.31 -3.25 10.21
N VAL A 52 12.82 -4.24 9.46
CA VAL A 52 12.55 -4.14 8.03
C VAL A 52 11.10 -3.74 7.82
N PHE A 53 10.85 -2.79 6.91
CA PHE A 53 9.51 -2.33 6.54
C PHE A 53 9.49 -1.87 5.08
N ASP A 54 8.31 -1.91 4.46
CA ASP A 54 8.11 -1.39 3.12
C ASP A 54 7.73 0.09 3.17
N ILE A 55 8.32 0.91 2.32
CA ILE A 55 7.97 2.31 2.13
C ILE A 55 7.28 2.52 0.80
N VAL A 56 6.28 3.41 0.77
CA VAL A 56 5.41 3.68 -0.39
C VAL A 56 5.34 5.19 -0.65
N ASP A 57 5.61 5.64 -1.88
CA ASP A 57 5.43 7.05 -2.27
C ASP A 57 4.03 7.27 -2.87
N THR A 58 3.11 7.89 -2.12
CA THR A 58 1.76 8.17 -2.63
C THR A 58 1.74 9.23 -3.73
N GLY A 59 2.82 10.01 -3.88
CA GLY A 59 2.96 11.02 -4.93
C GLY A 59 3.36 10.44 -6.29
N GLY A 60 4.07 9.30 -6.30
CA GLY A 60 4.33 8.52 -7.52
C GLY A 60 3.08 7.80 -8.04
N ILE A 61 2.02 7.76 -7.22
CA ILE A 61 0.75 7.08 -7.48
C ILE A 61 -0.26 7.91 -8.27
N ASP A 62 0.17 9.06 -8.80
CA ASP A 62 -0.68 9.93 -9.61
C ASP A 62 -1.13 9.22 -10.91
N PRO A 63 -2.44 8.95 -11.09
CA PRO A 63 -2.99 8.31 -12.29
C PRO A 63 -2.74 9.13 -13.56
N THR A 64 -2.36 10.39 -13.42
CA THR A 64 -2.04 11.28 -14.54
C THR A 64 -0.58 11.14 -15.00
N GLN A 65 0.29 10.50 -14.22
CA GLN A 65 1.72 10.36 -14.52
C GLN A 65 2.09 8.99 -15.12
N THR A 66 1.35 7.91 -14.80
CA THR A 66 1.56 6.58 -15.40
C THR A 66 0.66 6.38 -16.63
N GLY A 67 1.03 7.02 -17.75
CA GLY A 67 0.77 6.59 -19.13
C GLY A 67 -0.67 6.35 -19.60
N LEU A 68 -1.23 7.35 -20.32
CA LEU A 68 -2.02 7.21 -21.58
C LEU A 68 -2.64 8.53 -22.09
N GLY A 69 -2.32 9.68 -21.49
CA GLY A 69 -2.75 11.00 -21.98
C GLY A 69 -1.59 11.97 -22.16
N ARG A 70 -0.99 12.03 -23.35
CA ARG A 70 -0.20 13.21 -23.75
C ARG A 70 -1.14 14.43 -23.75
N GLY A 71 -1.12 15.24 -22.70
CA GLY A 71 -1.74 16.58 -22.77
C GLY A 71 -2.43 17.15 -21.53
N GLN A 72 -2.42 16.49 -20.36
CA GLN A 72 -2.89 17.19 -19.15
C GLN A 72 -1.82 18.18 -18.70
N LYS A 73 -2.16 19.48 -18.77
CA LYS A 73 -1.34 20.56 -18.20
C LYS A 73 -1.12 20.23 -16.71
N PRO A 74 0.06 20.53 -16.13
CA PRO A 74 0.26 20.42 -14.68
C PRO A 74 -0.90 21.14 -14.00
N LEU A 75 -1.66 20.42 -13.16
CA LEU A 75 -2.74 21.01 -12.39
C LEU A 75 -2.16 22.18 -11.59
N SER A 76 -2.77 23.35 -11.73
CA SER A 76 -2.35 24.54 -10.97
C SER A 76 -2.46 24.22 -9.48
N ILE A 77 -1.39 24.49 -8.74
CA ILE A 77 -1.33 24.37 -7.28
C ILE A 77 -2.52 25.15 -6.71
N GLY A 78 -3.53 24.44 -6.18
CA GLY A 78 -4.77 25.03 -5.65
C GLY A 78 -6.05 24.87 -6.49
N SER A 79 -6.07 24.08 -7.57
CA SER A 79 -7.33 23.71 -8.23
C SER A 79 -8.14 22.71 -7.40
N ALA A 80 -9.46 22.66 -7.57
CA ALA A 80 -10.33 21.69 -6.88
C ALA A 80 -9.91 20.23 -7.15
N ASP A 81 -9.53 19.93 -8.40
CA ASP A 81 -9.08 18.60 -8.82
C ASP A 81 -7.78 18.17 -8.11
N PHE A 82 -6.91 19.13 -7.79
CA PHE A 82 -5.66 18.87 -7.07
C PHE A 82 -5.91 18.45 -5.62
N ILE A 83 -6.85 19.12 -4.96
CA ILE A 83 -7.26 18.80 -3.59
C ILE A 83 -7.91 17.42 -3.53
N GLU A 84 -8.74 17.08 -4.53
CA GLU A 84 -9.40 15.79 -4.61
C GLU A 84 -8.39 14.64 -4.76
N GLN A 85 -7.34 14.81 -5.58
CA GLN A 85 -6.26 13.83 -5.72
C GLN A 85 -5.48 13.63 -4.42
N ILE A 86 -5.10 14.72 -3.76
CA ILE A 86 -4.38 14.70 -2.48
C ILE A 86 -5.23 13.99 -1.41
N ARG A 87 -6.55 14.25 -1.40
CA ARG A 87 -7.48 13.58 -0.49
C ARG A 87 -7.53 12.08 -0.72
N ALA A 88 -7.71 11.65 -1.97
CA ALA A 88 -7.73 10.23 -2.30
C ALA A 88 -6.43 9.53 -1.87
N GLN A 89 -5.28 10.17 -2.05
CA GLN A 89 -3.99 9.62 -1.61
C GLN A 89 -3.92 9.46 -0.08
N ALA A 90 -4.33 10.49 0.67
CA ALA A 90 -4.30 10.47 2.13
C ALA A 90 -5.27 9.42 2.72
N GLU A 91 -6.48 9.31 2.17
CA GLU A 91 -7.48 8.31 2.60
C GLU A 91 -6.97 6.89 2.39
N ILE A 92 -6.31 6.64 1.26
CA ILE A 92 -5.84 5.31 0.96
C ILE A 92 -4.58 4.97 1.75
N ALA A 93 -3.66 5.92 1.93
CA ALA A 93 -2.51 5.76 2.82
C ALA A 93 -2.97 5.29 4.20
N ILE A 94 -3.96 5.93 4.80
CA ILE A 94 -4.48 5.52 6.11
C ILE A 94 -5.11 4.12 6.10
N ARG A 95 -5.77 3.74 5.02
CA ARG A 95 -6.47 2.46 4.96
C ARG A 95 -5.50 1.29 4.76
N ASP A 96 -4.46 1.49 3.95
CA ASP A 96 -3.63 0.41 3.41
C ASP A 96 -2.18 0.44 3.98
N SER A 97 -1.86 1.28 4.96
CA SER A 97 -0.54 1.32 5.63
C SER A 97 -0.62 1.08 7.14
N ASP A 98 0.46 0.56 7.71
CA ASP A 98 0.63 0.38 9.17
C ASP A 98 1.12 1.67 9.85
N ALA A 99 1.74 2.59 9.11
CA ALA A 99 2.11 3.93 9.57
C ALA A 99 2.16 4.94 8.40
N VAL A 100 1.94 6.22 8.69
CA VAL A 100 1.98 7.30 7.70
C VAL A 100 3.03 8.34 8.10
N LEU A 101 3.92 8.68 7.17
CA LEU A 101 4.77 9.86 7.27
C LEU A 101 4.14 10.99 6.46
N PHE A 102 3.59 11.99 7.15
CA PHE A 102 3.02 13.17 6.50
C PHE A 102 4.09 14.25 6.35
N LEU A 103 4.57 14.42 5.11
CA LEU A 103 5.64 15.33 4.77
C LEU A 103 5.13 16.72 4.41
N THR A 104 5.70 17.72 5.07
CA THR A 104 5.55 19.15 4.78
C THR A 104 6.91 19.78 4.46
N ASP A 105 6.94 21.09 4.18
CA ASP A 105 8.14 21.81 3.75
C ASP A 105 8.34 23.09 4.57
N ALA A 106 9.42 23.14 5.35
CA ALA A 106 9.77 24.30 6.18
C ALA A 106 10.01 25.58 5.37
N GLU A 107 10.39 25.48 4.09
CA GLU A 107 10.67 26.65 3.26
C GLU A 107 9.38 27.40 2.89
N SER A 108 8.29 26.67 2.71
CA SER A 108 6.99 27.25 2.37
C SER A 108 6.15 27.59 3.60
N GLY A 109 6.56 27.10 4.78
CA GLY A 109 5.74 27.07 5.99
C GLY A 109 4.48 26.22 5.83
N VAL A 110 3.55 26.37 6.77
CA VAL A 110 2.25 25.68 6.73
C VAL A 110 1.35 26.29 5.65
N THR A 111 0.83 25.46 4.75
CA THR A 111 -0.04 25.90 3.66
C THR A 111 -1.49 25.40 3.84
N PRO A 112 -2.49 26.00 3.16
CA PRO A 112 -3.86 25.49 3.19
C PRO A 112 -4.00 24.03 2.75
N ALA A 113 -3.17 23.58 1.80
CA ALA A 113 -3.14 22.18 1.38
C ALA A 113 -2.66 21.26 2.50
N ASP A 114 -1.72 21.70 3.33
CA ASP A 114 -1.23 20.92 4.48
C ASP A 114 -2.33 20.79 5.55
N TYR A 115 -3.11 21.85 5.78
CA TYR A 115 -4.29 21.81 6.65
C TYR A 115 -5.34 20.81 6.19
N GLU A 116 -5.66 20.80 4.89
CA GLU A 116 -6.64 19.87 4.33
C GLU A 116 -6.17 18.41 4.50
N VAL A 117 -4.91 18.11 4.15
CA VAL A 117 -4.34 16.77 4.34
C VAL A 117 -4.37 16.38 5.81
N ALA A 118 -3.90 17.26 6.71
CA ALA A 118 -3.91 16.97 8.14
C ALA A 118 -5.32 16.73 8.69
N GLN A 119 -6.33 17.44 8.16
CA GLN A 119 -7.73 17.23 8.54
C GLN A 119 -8.25 15.87 8.06
N ILE A 120 -7.93 15.47 6.84
CA ILE A 120 -8.30 14.16 6.29
C ILE A 120 -7.63 13.07 7.11
N LEU A 121 -6.33 13.19 7.35
CA LEU A 121 -5.57 12.19 8.09
C LEU A 121 -6.16 11.96 9.49
N ARG A 122 -6.43 13.04 10.24
CA ARG A 122 -7.06 12.95 11.57
C ARG A 122 -8.45 12.32 11.56
N LYS A 123 -9.28 12.65 10.56
CA LYS A 123 -10.65 12.13 10.46
C LYS A 123 -10.71 10.66 10.06
N SER A 124 -9.72 10.20 9.31
CA SER A 124 -9.68 8.83 8.78
C SER A 124 -8.97 7.85 9.70
N GLN A 125 -8.20 8.34 10.69
CA GLN A 125 -7.68 7.50 11.78
C GLN A 125 -8.81 6.94 12.64
N HIS A 126 -8.64 5.71 13.13
CA HIS A 126 -9.55 5.06 14.06
C HIS A 126 -8.80 4.67 15.34
N GLU A 127 -9.51 4.56 16.45
CA GLU A 127 -8.90 4.23 17.72
C GLU A 127 -8.70 2.71 17.85
N VAL A 128 -7.47 2.30 18.14
CA VAL A 128 -7.09 0.91 18.36
C VAL A 128 -6.25 0.87 19.63
N ASP A 129 -6.69 0.10 20.63
CA ASP A 129 -6.02 -0.02 21.92
C ASP A 129 -5.73 1.35 22.59
N GLY A 130 -6.64 2.32 22.44
CA GLY A 130 -6.49 3.68 22.98
C GLY A 130 -5.61 4.63 22.17
N HIS A 131 -5.13 4.21 21.00
CA HIS A 131 -4.22 4.97 20.14
C HIS A 131 -4.81 5.18 18.75
N ALA A 132 -4.51 6.33 18.12
CA ALA A 132 -4.93 6.62 16.75
C ALA A 132 -4.17 5.74 15.75
N SER A 133 -4.89 5.02 14.89
CA SER A 133 -4.36 4.06 13.94
C SER A 133 -4.81 4.36 12.49
N PRO A 134 -3.92 4.25 11.49
CA PRO A 134 -2.48 4.07 11.66
C PRO A 134 -1.85 5.34 12.28
N PRO A 135 -0.75 5.21 13.02
CA PRO A 135 0.03 6.35 13.52
C PRO A 135 0.45 7.26 12.36
N VAL A 136 0.34 8.57 12.57
CA VAL A 136 0.76 9.60 11.59
C VAL A 136 1.89 10.40 12.24
N LEU A 137 3.06 10.39 11.62
CA LEU A 137 4.19 11.23 12.03
C LEU A 137 4.26 12.45 11.12
N LEU A 138 4.28 13.64 11.71
CA LEU A 138 4.42 14.89 10.98
C LEU A 138 5.90 15.17 10.70
N VAL A 139 6.29 15.16 9.44
CA VAL A 139 7.68 15.28 9.01
C VAL A 139 7.88 16.60 8.27
N VAL A 140 8.63 17.53 8.88
CA VAL A 140 8.89 18.86 8.30
C VAL A 140 10.22 18.82 7.55
N ASN A 141 10.16 18.71 6.23
CA ASN A 141 11.34 18.56 5.40
C ASN A 141 12.00 19.91 5.07
N LYS A 142 13.20 19.85 4.45
CA LYS A 142 14.06 20.98 4.07
C LYS A 142 14.61 21.81 5.23
N CYS A 143 14.76 21.21 6.40
CA CYS A 143 15.33 21.83 7.59
C CYS A 143 16.88 21.80 7.61
N GLU A 144 17.52 22.36 6.57
CA GLU A 144 18.99 22.31 6.43
C GLU A 144 19.76 23.16 7.46
N ASN A 145 19.12 24.18 8.03
CA ASN A 145 19.75 25.09 8.99
C ASN A 145 18.92 25.22 10.28
N GLU A 146 19.53 25.80 11.30
CA GLU A 146 18.93 25.94 12.63
C GLU A 146 17.65 26.80 12.62
N ALA A 147 17.63 27.89 11.83
CA ALA A 147 16.46 28.75 11.72
C ALA A 147 15.24 27.98 11.18
N ARG A 148 15.43 27.13 10.16
CA ARG A 148 14.37 26.28 9.63
C ARG A 148 13.93 25.18 10.60
N ARG A 149 14.87 24.61 11.36
CA ARG A 149 14.52 23.65 12.43
C ARG A 149 13.68 24.30 13.53
N MET A 150 13.96 25.55 13.89
CA MET A 150 13.10 26.30 14.81
C MET A 150 11.74 26.62 14.19
N ALA A 151 11.71 27.01 12.91
CA ALA A 151 10.47 27.29 12.20
C ALA A 151 9.55 26.07 12.10
N ALA A 152 10.10 24.85 12.05
CA ALA A 152 9.32 23.61 12.05
C ALA A 152 8.36 23.47 13.24
N MET A 153 8.61 24.18 14.35
CA MET A 153 7.71 24.20 15.50
C MET A 153 6.35 24.87 15.20
N GLU A 154 6.25 25.71 14.17
CA GLU A 154 4.96 26.27 13.76
C GLU A 154 3.98 25.17 13.32
N PHE A 155 4.49 24.05 12.80
CA PHE A 155 3.67 22.96 12.26
C PHE A 155 2.89 22.19 13.34
N TYR A 156 3.12 22.43 14.63
CA TYR A 156 2.23 21.98 15.70
C TYR A 156 0.76 22.38 15.46
N GLU A 157 0.52 23.49 14.75
CA GLU A 157 -0.83 23.94 14.41
C GLU A 157 -1.65 22.94 13.56
N LEU A 158 -0.98 22.03 12.86
CA LEU A 158 -1.63 20.95 12.12
C LEU A 158 -2.25 19.89 13.05
N GLY A 159 -1.89 19.88 14.34
CA GLY A 159 -2.51 19.06 15.38
C GLY A 159 -2.32 17.55 15.17
N LEU A 160 -1.16 17.16 14.66
CA LEU A 160 -0.76 15.77 14.41
C LEU A 160 0.35 15.27 15.36
N GLY A 161 0.53 15.94 16.49
CA GLY A 161 1.61 15.64 17.44
C GLY A 161 2.89 16.41 17.14
N GLU A 162 4.02 15.85 17.58
CA GLU A 162 5.34 16.46 17.46
C GLU A 162 5.83 16.49 15.99
N PRO A 163 6.23 17.66 15.46
CA PRO A 163 6.85 17.75 14.14
C PRO A 163 8.31 17.29 14.20
N TYR A 164 8.69 16.41 13.28
CA TYR A 164 10.06 15.93 13.10
C TYR A 164 10.77 16.75 12.01
N PRO A 165 11.68 17.67 12.37
CA PRO A 165 12.39 18.47 11.38
C PRO A 165 13.52 17.67 10.73
N ILE A 166 13.46 17.48 9.42
CA ILE A 166 14.45 16.70 8.66
C ILE A 166 15.02 17.47 7.47
N SER A 167 16.17 17.02 6.99
CA SER A 167 16.59 17.25 5.61
C SER A 167 16.69 15.91 4.89
N ALA A 168 15.69 15.58 4.07
CA ALA A 168 15.76 14.40 3.22
C ALA A 168 16.93 14.47 2.23
N LEU A 169 17.36 15.68 1.84
CA LEU A 169 18.51 15.86 0.95
C LEU A 169 19.82 15.45 1.62
N HIS A 170 20.05 15.89 2.87
CA HIS A 170 21.32 15.66 3.58
C HIS A 170 21.30 14.51 4.60
N GLY A 171 20.13 13.96 4.91
CA GLY A 171 19.93 12.89 5.90
C GLY A 171 19.92 13.37 7.37
N THR A 172 20.02 14.67 7.64
CA THR A 172 19.99 15.18 9.01
C THR A 172 18.59 15.10 9.60
N GLY A 173 18.47 14.65 10.85
CA GLY A 173 17.20 14.55 11.58
C GLY A 173 16.33 13.34 11.21
N THR A 174 16.73 12.54 10.21
CA THR A 174 15.95 11.34 9.84
C THR A 174 16.05 10.23 10.88
N GLY A 175 17.13 10.17 11.66
CA GLY A 175 17.30 9.15 12.73
C GLY A 175 16.20 9.23 13.78
N ASP A 176 16.00 10.39 14.40
CA ASP A 176 14.96 10.57 15.44
C ASP A 176 13.55 10.27 14.91
N MET A 177 13.27 10.64 13.65
CA MET A 177 12.02 10.32 12.97
C MET A 177 11.87 8.80 12.73
N LEU A 178 12.94 8.12 12.30
CA LEU A 178 12.92 6.68 12.06
C LEU A 178 12.81 5.89 13.37
N ASP A 179 13.47 6.33 14.44
CA ASP A 179 13.33 5.74 15.78
C ASP A 179 11.87 5.83 16.24
N ALA A 180 11.25 7.01 16.14
CA ALA A 180 9.84 7.18 16.46
C ALA A 180 8.93 6.30 15.57
N LEU A 181 9.24 6.19 14.27
CA LEU A 181 8.47 5.36 13.34
C LEU A 181 8.51 3.88 13.73
N VAL A 182 9.70 3.31 13.95
CA VAL A 182 9.84 1.89 14.28
C VAL A 182 9.27 1.53 15.65
N ASP A 183 9.24 2.49 16.58
CA ASP A 183 8.58 2.36 17.88
C ASP A 183 7.06 2.28 17.75
N THR A 184 6.48 2.84 16.69
CA THR A 184 5.04 2.73 16.42
C THR A 184 4.63 1.36 15.90
N PHE A 185 5.57 0.58 15.34
CA PHE A 185 5.26 -0.77 14.87
C PHE A 185 4.92 -1.62 16.09
N ARG A 186 3.67 -2.11 16.11
CA ARG A 186 3.15 -2.99 17.16
C ARG A 186 4.23 -4.01 17.55
N LYS A 187 4.58 -4.04 18.84
CA LYS A 187 5.37 -5.15 19.38
C LYS A 187 4.65 -6.43 19.02
N GLU A 188 5.37 -7.36 18.41
CA GLU A 188 4.88 -8.69 18.06
C GLU A 188 4.08 -9.23 19.24
N GLY A 189 2.76 -9.36 19.07
CA GLY A 189 1.95 -10.13 20.00
C GLY A 189 2.38 -11.59 19.89
N GLU A 190 2.21 -12.37 20.95
CA GLU A 190 2.35 -13.82 20.88
C GLU A 190 1.47 -14.33 19.72
N GLU A 191 2.11 -14.84 18.66
CA GLU A 191 1.40 -15.51 17.58
C GLU A 191 0.64 -16.68 18.20
N VAL A 192 -0.69 -16.60 18.18
CA VAL A 192 -1.50 -17.80 18.36
C VAL A 192 -1.19 -18.67 17.15
N GLU A 193 -0.65 -19.87 17.37
CA GLU A 193 -0.44 -20.85 16.28
C GLU A 193 -1.76 -21.02 15.52
N ASP A 194 -1.77 -20.53 14.28
CA ASP A 194 -2.88 -20.62 13.35
C ASP A 194 -2.49 -21.64 12.28
N ASP A 195 -2.94 -22.88 12.45
CA ASP A 195 -2.67 -24.01 11.56
C ASP A 195 -3.43 -23.92 10.22
N SER A 196 -4.14 -22.81 9.96
CA SER A 196 -4.86 -22.61 8.72
C SER A 196 -3.93 -22.30 7.53
N VAL A 197 -4.29 -22.85 6.37
CA VAL A 197 -3.62 -22.48 5.11
C VAL A 197 -4.11 -21.10 4.67
N LYS A 198 -3.21 -20.15 4.54
CA LYS A 198 -3.52 -18.78 4.12
C LYS A 198 -3.44 -18.67 2.61
N ILE A 199 -4.56 -18.33 1.98
CA ILE A 199 -4.67 -18.23 0.52
C ILE A 199 -5.01 -16.79 0.12
N ALA A 200 -4.17 -16.17 -0.70
CA ALA A 200 -4.47 -14.87 -1.29
C ALA A 200 -5.01 -15.02 -2.72
N ILE A 201 -6.04 -14.26 -3.07
CA ILE A 201 -6.56 -14.18 -4.45
C ILE A 201 -6.14 -12.84 -5.06
N VAL A 202 -5.17 -12.87 -5.96
CA VAL A 202 -4.58 -11.66 -6.57
C VAL A 202 -4.76 -11.65 -8.07
N GLY A 203 -4.49 -10.50 -8.68
CA GLY A 203 -4.68 -10.26 -10.10
C GLY A 203 -5.37 -8.94 -10.37
N LYS A 204 -5.46 -8.58 -11.64
CA LYS A 204 -5.94 -7.26 -12.07
C LYS A 204 -7.37 -6.93 -11.68
N PRO A 205 -7.73 -5.63 -11.58
CA PRO A 205 -9.13 -5.23 -11.56
C PRO A 205 -9.93 -5.98 -12.63
N ASN A 206 -11.13 -6.45 -12.26
CA ASN A 206 -12.05 -7.15 -13.18
C ASN A 206 -11.57 -8.49 -13.77
N ALA A 207 -10.44 -9.05 -13.33
CA ALA A 207 -9.99 -10.41 -13.69
C ALA A 207 -10.93 -11.52 -13.17
N GLY A 208 -11.93 -11.18 -12.33
CA GLY A 208 -12.95 -12.10 -11.82
C GLY A 208 -12.66 -12.71 -10.45
N LYS A 209 -11.77 -12.09 -9.67
CA LYS A 209 -11.47 -12.47 -8.26
C LYS A 209 -12.72 -12.57 -7.38
N SER A 210 -13.66 -11.63 -7.53
CA SER A 210 -14.91 -11.62 -6.74
C SER A 210 -15.84 -12.76 -7.12
N SER A 211 -15.90 -13.10 -8.40
CA SER A 211 -16.66 -14.26 -8.87
C SER A 211 -16.07 -15.56 -8.32
N LEU A 212 -14.73 -15.73 -8.39
CA LEU A 212 -14.06 -16.89 -7.82
C LEU A 212 -14.28 -17.00 -6.31
N LEU A 213 -14.12 -15.90 -5.57
CA LEU A 213 -14.36 -15.86 -4.13
C LEU A 213 -15.78 -16.31 -3.78
N ASN A 214 -16.79 -15.78 -4.46
CA ASN A 214 -18.18 -16.15 -4.20
C ASN A 214 -18.45 -17.61 -4.55
N GLN A 215 -17.84 -18.13 -5.61
CA GLN A 215 -17.95 -19.54 -5.97
C GLN A 215 -17.32 -20.43 -4.91
N LEU A 216 -16.10 -20.12 -4.45
CA LEU A 216 -15.43 -20.86 -3.37
C LEU A 216 -16.24 -20.87 -2.06
N LEU A 217 -16.93 -19.78 -1.75
CA LEU A 217 -17.76 -19.67 -0.54
C LEU A 217 -19.16 -20.28 -0.69
N GLY A 218 -19.62 -20.53 -1.91
CA GLY A 218 -20.94 -21.11 -2.21
C GLY A 218 -20.93 -22.63 -2.37
N GLU A 219 -19.76 -23.26 -2.39
CA GLU A 219 -19.62 -24.71 -2.45
C GLU A 219 -20.07 -25.38 -1.15
N GLU A 220 -20.77 -26.53 -1.25
CA GLU A 220 -21.27 -27.28 -0.09
C GLU A 220 -20.16 -27.68 0.91
N ARG A 221 -18.90 -27.72 0.42
CA ARG A 221 -17.72 -28.11 1.20
C ARG A 221 -17.06 -26.95 1.94
N ALA A 222 -17.48 -25.71 1.70
CA ALA A 222 -16.94 -24.52 2.36
C ALA A 222 -17.86 -24.08 3.49
N ILE A 223 -17.43 -24.26 4.73
CA ILE A 223 -18.18 -23.80 5.92
C ILE A 223 -17.49 -22.57 6.50
N VAL A 224 -18.19 -21.43 6.56
CA VAL A 224 -17.64 -20.18 7.13
C VAL A 224 -17.55 -20.29 8.65
N SER A 225 -16.36 -20.04 9.21
CA SER A 225 -16.15 -20.05 10.66
C SER A 225 -16.52 -18.71 11.28
N PRO A 226 -17.32 -18.67 12.38
CA PRO A 226 -17.68 -17.43 13.06
C PRO A 226 -16.62 -16.92 14.04
N ILE A 227 -15.46 -17.59 14.16
CA ILE A 227 -14.40 -17.19 15.09
C ILE A 227 -13.83 -15.84 14.62
N ALA A 228 -14.31 -14.77 15.23
CA ALA A 228 -13.76 -13.43 15.09
C ALA A 228 -12.35 -13.43 15.67
N GLY A 229 -11.38 -13.00 14.87
CA GLY A 229 -10.04 -12.75 15.37
C GLY A 229 -9.89 -11.29 15.78
N THR A 230 -8.65 -10.81 15.85
CA THR A 230 -8.35 -9.42 16.22
C THR A 230 -8.89 -8.43 15.19
N THR A 231 -8.84 -7.12 15.46
CA THR A 231 -9.37 -6.06 14.57
C THR A 231 -8.80 -6.09 13.14
N ARG A 232 -7.65 -6.73 12.89
CA ARG A 232 -7.04 -6.94 11.56
C ARG A 232 -7.71 -8.08 10.75
N ASP A 233 -8.37 -9.01 11.43
CA ASP A 233 -8.99 -10.21 10.84
C ASP A 233 -10.41 -9.96 10.31
N ALA A 234 -10.95 -8.76 10.50
CA ALA A 234 -12.30 -8.40 10.02
C ALA A 234 -12.42 -8.36 8.48
N ILE A 235 -11.29 -8.41 7.76
CA ILE A 235 -11.18 -8.28 6.30
C ILE A 235 -10.96 -9.64 5.62
N ASP A 236 -10.50 -10.65 6.37
CA ASP A 236 -10.22 -12.00 5.86
C ASP A 236 -11.42 -12.92 6.05
N THR A 237 -11.50 -14.00 5.28
CA THR A 237 -12.58 -14.99 5.42
C THR A 237 -12.02 -16.33 5.84
N ARG A 238 -12.39 -16.76 7.04
CA ARG A 238 -12.05 -18.08 7.58
C ARG A 238 -13.09 -19.10 7.14
N LEU A 239 -12.64 -20.21 6.59
CA LEU A 239 -13.51 -21.32 6.17
C LEU A 239 -12.84 -22.66 6.41
N ILE A 240 -13.64 -23.71 6.54
CA ILE A 240 -13.17 -25.09 6.51
C ILE A 240 -13.46 -25.62 5.11
N PHE A 241 -12.43 -26.08 4.40
CA PHE A 241 -12.56 -26.68 3.07
C PHE A 241 -12.05 -28.12 3.11
N SER A 242 -12.95 -29.09 2.93
CA SER A 242 -12.60 -30.52 2.99
C SER A 242 -11.80 -30.88 4.26
N ASP A 243 -12.30 -30.45 5.42
CA ASP A 243 -11.69 -30.63 6.76
C ASP A 243 -10.36 -29.90 6.99
N VAL A 244 -9.91 -29.07 6.05
CA VAL A 244 -8.71 -28.24 6.20
C VAL A 244 -9.12 -26.81 6.56
N PRO A 245 -8.60 -26.23 7.66
CA PRO A 245 -8.82 -24.82 7.98
C PRO A 245 -8.09 -23.94 6.95
N VAL A 246 -8.82 -23.00 6.35
CA VAL A 246 -8.33 -22.09 5.31
C VAL A 246 -8.70 -20.66 5.68
N VAL A 247 -7.76 -19.74 5.46
CA VAL A 247 -8.00 -18.30 5.57
C VAL A 247 -7.80 -17.67 4.20
N LEU A 248 -8.89 -17.16 3.63
CA LEU A 248 -8.82 -16.34 2.44
C LEU A 248 -8.43 -14.91 2.84
N ILE A 249 -7.27 -14.46 2.38
CA ILE A 249 -6.69 -13.17 2.71
C ILE A 249 -7.33 -12.05 1.86
N ASP A 250 -7.63 -10.92 2.50
CA ASP A 250 -8.14 -9.67 1.91
C ASP A 250 -9.43 -9.81 1.08
N THR A 251 -10.43 -10.52 1.62
CA THR A 251 -11.70 -10.74 0.93
C THR A 251 -12.59 -9.50 0.90
N ALA A 252 -12.47 -8.58 1.86
CA ALA A 252 -13.28 -7.36 1.85
C ALA A 252 -12.93 -6.43 0.68
N GLY A 253 -11.67 -6.41 0.21
CA GLY A 253 -11.28 -5.69 -1.02
C GLY A 253 -11.89 -6.28 -2.28
N ILE A 254 -12.10 -7.59 -2.27
CA ILE A 254 -12.75 -8.33 -3.35
C ILE A 254 -14.26 -8.07 -3.34
N ARG A 255 -14.89 -8.02 -2.16
CA ARG A 255 -16.35 -7.82 -1.98
C ARG A 255 -16.81 -6.38 -2.20
N ARG A 256 -15.97 -5.36 -1.97
CA ARG A 256 -16.34 -3.93 -2.10
C ARG A 256 -16.44 -3.39 -3.54
N ARG A 257 -16.32 -4.23 -4.58
CA ARG A 257 -16.27 -3.81 -6.00
C ARG A 257 -17.65 -3.49 -6.64
N GLY A 258 -18.40 -2.58 -6.02
CA GLY A 258 -19.53 -1.91 -6.67
C GLY A 258 -19.17 -0.56 -7.31
N HIS A 259 -18.09 0.09 -6.87
CA HIS A 259 -17.63 1.37 -7.39
C HIS A 259 -16.09 1.42 -7.30
N ILE A 260 -15.40 1.23 -8.42
CA ILE A 260 -13.98 1.59 -8.53
C ILE A 260 -13.96 2.98 -9.15
N THR A 261 -13.62 3.99 -8.36
CA THR A 261 -13.35 5.33 -8.88
C THR A 261 -12.08 5.26 -9.75
N PRO A 262 -12.09 5.78 -10.99
CA PRO A 262 -10.89 5.84 -11.83
C PRO A 262 -9.74 6.53 -11.07
N GLY A 263 -8.54 5.92 -11.07
CA GLY A 263 -7.36 6.47 -10.39
C GLY A 263 -6.87 5.72 -9.14
N VAL A 264 -7.47 4.57 -8.79
CA VAL A 264 -7.12 3.76 -7.60
C VAL A 264 -6.36 2.46 -7.96
N GLU A 265 -5.90 2.32 -9.21
CA GLU A 265 -5.33 1.05 -9.71
C GLU A 265 -4.04 0.63 -9.01
N GLN A 266 -3.21 1.59 -8.61
CA GLN A 266 -1.92 1.32 -7.97
C GLN A 266 -2.05 0.89 -6.50
N TYR A 267 -3.12 1.29 -5.82
CA TYR A 267 -3.43 0.79 -4.47
C TYR A 267 -3.93 -0.65 -4.48
N SER A 268 -4.44 -1.12 -5.62
CA SER A 268 -4.70 -2.55 -5.81
C SER A 268 -3.39 -3.36 -5.81
N VAL A 269 -2.25 -2.74 -6.13
CA VAL A 269 -0.93 -3.39 -6.09
C VAL A 269 -0.42 -3.52 -4.66
N LEU A 270 -0.51 -2.46 -3.85
CA LEU A 270 -0.14 -2.52 -2.41
C LEU A 270 -0.92 -3.59 -1.64
N ARG A 271 -2.22 -3.65 -1.89
CA ARG A 271 -3.06 -4.69 -1.28
C ARG A 271 -2.71 -6.08 -1.77
N ALA A 272 -2.39 -6.22 -3.07
CA ALA A 272 -1.91 -7.49 -3.60
C ALA A 272 -0.59 -7.91 -2.96
N LEU A 273 0.35 -6.97 -2.78
CA LEU A 273 1.63 -7.19 -2.09
C LEU A 273 1.42 -7.68 -0.65
N GLN A 274 0.64 -6.95 0.14
CA GLN A 274 0.30 -7.33 1.51
C GLN A 274 -0.39 -8.70 1.57
N ALA A 275 -1.32 -8.97 0.64
CA ALA A 275 -2.00 -10.26 0.57
C ALA A 275 -1.02 -11.40 0.23
N ILE A 276 -0.09 -11.18 -0.71
CA ILE A 276 0.96 -12.13 -1.07
C ILE A 276 1.84 -12.44 0.14
N GLU A 277 2.37 -11.42 0.83
CA GLU A 277 3.23 -11.62 1.99
C GLU A 277 2.55 -12.41 3.12
N ARG A 278 1.25 -12.13 3.36
CA ARG A 278 0.41 -12.79 4.38
C ARG A 278 0.01 -14.22 4.04
N SER A 279 0.13 -14.63 2.78
CA SER A 279 -0.36 -15.93 2.30
C SER A 279 0.72 -17.00 2.28
N ASP A 280 0.30 -18.26 2.33
CA ASP A 280 1.14 -19.43 2.02
C ASP A 280 1.06 -19.78 0.53
N VAL A 281 -0.16 -19.63 -0.02
CA VAL A 281 -0.48 -19.91 -1.44
C VAL A 281 -1.16 -18.70 -2.06
N VAL A 282 -0.70 -18.32 -3.25
CA VAL A 282 -1.28 -17.23 -4.04
C VAL A 282 -2.01 -17.79 -5.26
N LEU A 283 -3.29 -17.46 -5.39
CA LEU A 283 -4.08 -17.69 -6.60
C LEU A 283 -3.97 -16.45 -7.50
N LEU A 284 -3.12 -16.52 -8.51
CA LEU A 284 -2.96 -15.45 -9.50
C LEU A 284 -4.00 -15.61 -10.60
N ILE A 285 -5.00 -14.72 -10.64
CA ILE A 285 -6.04 -14.73 -11.66
C ILE A 285 -5.65 -13.86 -12.86
N LEU A 286 -5.67 -14.48 -14.03
CA LEU A 286 -5.46 -13.85 -15.34
C LEU A 286 -6.78 -13.78 -16.11
N ASP A 287 -7.00 -12.70 -16.85
CA ASP A 287 -8.17 -12.55 -17.74
C ASP A 287 -7.83 -13.04 -19.15
N ALA A 288 -8.43 -14.15 -19.56
CA ALA A 288 -8.16 -14.74 -20.87
C ALA A 288 -8.53 -13.83 -22.05
N THR A 289 -9.51 -12.93 -21.87
CA THR A 289 -9.99 -12.04 -22.94
C THR A 289 -9.07 -10.84 -23.18
N ALA A 290 -8.29 -10.45 -22.16
CA ALA A 290 -7.35 -9.33 -22.23
C ALA A 290 -5.91 -9.77 -22.56
N GLY A 291 -5.63 -11.08 -22.50
CA GLY A 291 -4.28 -11.63 -22.62
C GLY A 291 -3.37 -11.27 -21.45
N LEU A 292 -2.09 -11.62 -21.56
CA LEU A 292 -1.07 -11.28 -20.56
C LEU A 292 -0.64 -9.82 -20.70
N THR A 293 -0.55 -9.13 -19.57
CA THR A 293 -0.18 -7.72 -19.56
C THR A 293 0.95 -7.41 -18.56
N ALA A 294 1.48 -6.18 -18.60
CA ALA A 294 2.57 -5.76 -17.72
C ALA A 294 2.25 -5.88 -16.22
N GLN A 295 1.05 -5.50 -15.78
CA GLN A 295 0.68 -5.61 -14.36
C GLN A 295 0.45 -7.07 -13.92
N ASP A 296 0.09 -7.99 -14.83
CA ASP A 296 0.06 -9.41 -14.48
C ASP A 296 1.48 -9.94 -14.21
N ALA A 297 2.42 -9.59 -15.10
CA ALA A 297 3.82 -9.92 -14.94
C ALA A 297 4.42 -9.29 -13.65
N HIS A 298 4.01 -8.06 -13.32
CA HIS A 298 4.45 -7.38 -12.09
C HIS A 298 3.95 -8.10 -10.83
N ILE A 299 2.66 -8.45 -10.76
CA ILE A 299 2.11 -9.22 -9.63
C ILE A 299 2.80 -10.59 -9.54
N ALA A 300 3.04 -11.25 -10.68
CA ALA A 300 3.77 -12.52 -10.71
C ALA A 300 5.21 -12.38 -10.19
N GLY A 301 5.90 -11.27 -10.52
CA GLY A 301 7.22 -10.95 -9.99
C GLY A 301 7.21 -10.87 -8.47
N PHE A 302 6.25 -10.16 -7.88
CA PHE A 302 6.13 -10.09 -6.42
C PHE A 302 5.87 -11.44 -5.75
N ILE A 303 5.09 -12.32 -6.37
CA ILE A 303 4.88 -13.68 -5.86
C ILE A 303 6.20 -14.45 -5.82
N LEU A 304 7.01 -14.31 -6.89
CA LEU A 304 8.32 -14.94 -7.01
C LEU A 304 9.30 -14.39 -5.97
N ASP A 305 9.39 -13.07 -5.84
CA ASP A 305 10.29 -12.38 -4.90
C ASP A 305 9.95 -12.70 -3.44
N ALA A 306 8.67 -12.90 -3.14
CA ALA A 306 8.18 -13.31 -1.82
C ALA A 306 8.26 -14.83 -1.57
N TRP A 307 8.78 -15.61 -2.54
CA TRP A 307 8.94 -17.07 -2.47
C TRP A 307 7.65 -17.82 -2.11
N LYS A 308 6.50 -17.33 -2.60
CA LYS A 308 5.20 -17.93 -2.29
C LYS A 308 4.83 -19.03 -3.26
N SER A 309 4.13 -20.05 -2.76
CA SER A 309 3.51 -21.04 -3.64
C SER A 309 2.46 -20.37 -4.50
N ALA A 310 2.41 -20.70 -5.79
CA ALA A 310 1.54 -20.02 -6.74
C ALA A 310 0.68 -21.00 -7.54
N VAL A 311 -0.60 -20.67 -7.72
CA VAL A 311 -1.49 -21.32 -8.68
C VAL A 311 -2.00 -20.26 -9.64
N VAL A 312 -1.72 -20.44 -10.93
CA VAL A 312 -2.17 -19.51 -11.98
C VAL A 312 -3.53 -19.97 -12.49
N LEU A 313 -4.52 -19.09 -12.40
CA LEU A 313 -5.90 -19.34 -12.81
C LEU A 313 -6.23 -18.45 -14.00
N VAL A 314 -6.44 -19.05 -15.17
CA VAL A 314 -6.87 -18.34 -16.37
C VAL A 314 -8.39 -18.30 -16.41
N ASN A 315 -8.96 -17.14 -16.09
CA ASN A 315 -10.39 -16.93 -15.94
C ASN A 315 -11.03 -16.34 -17.22
N LYS A 316 -12.36 -16.40 -17.33
CA LYS A 316 -13.14 -16.04 -18.53
C LYS A 316 -12.80 -16.87 -19.76
N TRP A 317 -12.36 -18.11 -19.54
CA TRP A 317 -12.00 -19.04 -20.61
C TRP A 317 -13.19 -19.43 -21.51
N ASP A 318 -14.41 -19.29 -20.99
CA ASP A 318 -15.67 -19.43 -21.72
C ASP A 318 -15.86 -18.38 -22.82
N ALA A 319 -15.29 -17.18 -22.64
CA ALA A 319 -15.39 -16.07 -23.59
C ALA A 319 -14.31 -16.09 -24.69
N VAL A 320 -13.35 -17.03 -24.61
CA VAL A 320 -12.31 -17.21 -25.62
C VAL A 320 -12.86 -18.04 -26.77
N GLU A 321 -12.71 -17.55 -28.01
CA GLU A 321 -13.07 -18.30 -29.21
C GLU A 321 -12.27 -19.60 -29.29
N LYS A 322 -12.99 -20.72 -29.44
CA LYS A 322 -12.39 -22.05 -29.34
C LYS A 322 -11.81 -22.50 -30.69
N ASP A 323 -10.56 -22.93 -30.67
CA ASP A 323 -9.88 -23.57 -31.78
C ASP A 323 -9.29 -24.95 -31.37
N THR A 324 -8.53 -25.57 -32.26
CA THR A 324 -7.89 -26.89 -32.06
C THR A 324 -6.86 -26.94 -30.92
N HIS A 325 -6.44 -25.79 -30.37
CA HIS A 325 -5.47 -25.67 -29.28
C HIS A 325 -6.11 -25.17 -27.97
N THR A 326 -7.40 -24.83 -27.97
CA THR A 326 -8.11 -24.44 -26.76
C THR A 326 -8.84 -25.61 -26.10
N MET A 327 -8.68 -25.76 -24.79
CA MET A 327 -9.47 -26.71 -23.99
C MET A 327 -10.93 -26.22 -23.90
N ALA A 328 -11.89 -27.15 -23.97
CA ALA A 328 -13.32 -26.87 -23.86
C ALA A 328 -13.64 -26.22 -22.50
#